data_AF-A0A3S1TIZ8-F1
#
_entry.id   AF-A0A3S1TIZ8-F1
#
_cell.length_a   1.000
_cell.length_b   1.000
_cell.length_c   1.000
_cell.angle_alpha   90.00
_cell.angle_beta   90.00
_cell.angle_gamma   90.00
#
_symmetry.space_group_name_H-M   'P 1'
#
loop_
_entity.id
_entity.type
_entity.pdbx_description
1 polymer ?
#
loop_
_entity_poly.entity_id
_entity_poly.type
_entity_poly.pdbx_seq_one_letter_code
_entity_poly.pdbx_strand_id
1 'polypeptide(L)'
;MRRLYRCFDRVIGHADRAEPLKDYCLGLLMPMERKSVEPLAAVTAPSRVAAKHQSLLHFVGQAPWSDAALLARVRDWVLPP
;
A
#
# COMPACT_ATOMS: atom_id res chain seq x y z
N MET A 1 3.04 14.84 -1.90
CA MET A 1 2.33 13.53 -1.94
C MET A 1 1.36 13.34 -3.11
N ARG A 2 0.60 14.33 -3.60
CA ARG A 2 -0.39 14.15 -4.69
C ARG A 2 0.18 13.66 -6.05
N ARG A 3 1.48 13.81 -6.31
CA ARG A 3 2.15 13.32 -7.55
C ARG A 3 2.50 11.82 -7.52
N LEU A 4 2.67 11.21 -6.34
CA LEU A 4 3.01 9.79 -6.21
C LEU A 4 1.85 8.90 -6.67
N TYR A 5 0.63 9.20 -6.19
CA TYR A 5 -0.53 8.32 -6.40
C TYR A 5 -0.99 8.25 -7.85
N ARG A 6 -1.01 9.40 -8.55
CA ARG A 6 -1.49 9.48 -9.94
C ARG A 6 -0.66 8.63 -10.92
N CYS A 7 0.53 8.20 -10.52
CA CYS A 7 1.42 7.40 -11.35
C CYS A 7 1.27 5.89 -11.12
N PHE A 8 0.78 5.49 -9.93
CA PHE A 8 0.60 4.08 -9.56
C PHE A 8 -0.82 3.59 -9.82
N ASP A 9 -1.82 4.48 -9.90
CA ASP A 9 -3.23 4.14 -10.18
C ASP A 9 -3.40 3.23 -11.41
N ARG A 10 -2.62 3.48 -12.48
CA ARG A 10 -2.61 2.63 -13.69
C ARG A 10 -2.08 1.21 -13.44
N VAL A 11 -1.15 1.05 -12.51
CA VAL A 11 -0.43 -0.20 -12.27
C VAL A 11 -1.11 -1.06 -11.21
N ILE A 12 -1.72 -0.42 -10.20
CA ILE A 12 -2.53 -1.11 -9.20
C ILE A 12 -3.93 -1.48 -9.71
N GLY A 13 -4.31 -1.01 -10.90
CA GLY A 13 -5.43 -1.52 -11.69
C GLY A 13 -6.82 -1.06 -11.27
N HIS A 14 -6.96 -0.33 -10.15
CA HIS A 14 -8.22 0.28 -9.74
C HIS A 14 -8.00 1.40 -8.72
N ALA A 15 -8.82 2.45 -8.75
CA ALA A 15 -8.61 3.67 -7.95
C ALA A 15 -8.81 3.45 -6.44
N ASP A 16 -9.66 2.51 -6.04
CA ASP A 16 -9.90 2.15 -4.63
C ASP A 16 -8.68 1.50 -3.94
N ARG A 17 -7.71 1.00 -4.72
CA ARG A 17 -6.48 0.39 -4.22
C ARG A 17 -5.42 1.41 -3.82
N ALA A 18 -5.61 2.69 -4.13
CA ALA A 18 -4.65 3.74 -3.79
C ALA A 18 -4.53 3.97 -2.27
N GLU A 19 -5.66 3.96 -1.54
CA GLU A 19 -5.66 4.11 -0.08
C GLU A 19 -4.98 2.92 0.63
N PRO A 20 -5.32 1.65 0.38
CA PRO A 20 -4.62 0.54 1.03
C PRO A 20 -3.16 0.42 0.63
N LEU A 21 -2.76 0.79 -0.60
CA LEU A 21 -1.33 0.90 -0.96
C LEU A 21 -0.62 1.92 -0.06
N LYS A 22 -1.20 3.12 0.07
CA LYS A 22 -0.66 4.18 0.93
C LYS A 22 -0.49 3.69 2.37
N ASP A 23 -1.54 3.12 2.92
CA ASP A 23 -1.57 2.73 4.32
C ASP A 23 -0.62 1.54 4.58
N TYR A 24 -0.52 0.60 3.64
CA TYR A 24 0.46 -0.48 3.72
C TYR A 24 1.89 0.08 3.77
N CYS A 25 2.27 0.95 2.83
CA CYS A 25 3.59 1.59 2.82
C CYS A 25 3.83 2.43 4.07
N LEU A 26 2.84 3.20 4.53
CA LEU A 26 2.95 3.99 5.75
C LEU A 26 3.21 3.09 6.96
N GLY A 27 2.42 2.03 7.13
CA GLY A 27 2.60 1.07 8.22
C GLY A 27 3.99 0.43 8.20
N LEU A 28 4.50 0.06 7.02
CA LEU A 28 5.86 -0.48 6.89
C LEU A 28 6.96 0.50 7.32
N LEU A 29 6.71 1.81 7.29
CA LEU A 29 7.65 2.83 7.74
C LEU A 29 7.51 3.21 9.22
N MET A 30 6.45 2.78 9.92
CA MET A 30 6.25 3.10 11.33
C MET A 30 7.26 2.36 12.24
N PRO A 31 7.67 2.93 13.39
CA PRO A 31 8.60 2.28 14.31
C PRO A 31 7.89 1.19 15.11
N MET A 32 7.86 -0.02 14.58
CA MET A 32 7.16 -1.17 15.16
C MET A 32 7.94 -2.46 14.92
N GLU A 33 7.89 -3.38 15.90
CA GLU A 33 8.65 -4.63 15.85
C GLU A 33 8.10 -5.62 14.81
N ARG A 34 6.78 -5.79 14.73
CA ARG A 34 6.13 -6.71 13.79
C ARG A 34 5.59 -5.99 12.56
N LYS A 35 6.01 -6.41 11.37
CA LYS A 35 5.60 -5.84 10.06
C LYS A 35 4.52 -6.65 9.34
N SER A 36 3.54 -7.18 10.08
CA SER A 36 2.39 -7.91 9.54
C SER A 36 1.13 -7.02 9.45
N VAL A 37 0.14 -7.46 8.68
CA VAL A 37 -1.07 -6.68 8.34
C VAL A 37 -1.83 -6.17 9.58
N GLU A 38 -2.02 -7.00 10.60
CA GLU A 38 -2.74 -6.63 11.82
C GLU A 38 -2.07 -5.46 12.57
N PRO A 39 -0.77 -5.54 12.94
CA PRO A 39 -0.04 -4.39 13.47
C PRO A 39 -0.09 -3.14 12.57
N LEU A 40 0.03 -3.29 11.25
CA LEU A 40 -0.06 -2.13 10.33
C LEU A 40 -1.44 -1.45 10.41
N ALA A 41 -2.51 -2.23 10.49
CA ALA A 41 -3.86 -1.71 10.65
C ALA A 41 -4.05 -0.97 11.98
N ALA A 42 -3.47 -1.50 13.07
CA ALA A 42 -3.53 -0.89 14.38
C ALA A 42 -2.85 0.50 14.41
N VAL A 43 -1.69 0.66 13.75
CA VAL A 43 -0.96 1.94 13.75
C VAL A 43 -1.50 2.95 12.74
N THR A 44 -2.02 2.50 11.59
CA THR A 44 -2.50 3.40 10.53
C THR A 44 -3.96 3.82 10.71
N ALA A 45 -4.76 3.02 11.42
CA ALA A 45 -6.18 3.29 11.59
C ALA A 45 -6.72 2.75 12.93
N PRO A 46 -6.24 3.28 14.07
CA PRO A 46 -6.54 2.75 15.41
C PRO A 46 -8.03 2.75 15.77
N SER A 47 -8.83 3.67 15.23
CA SER A 47 -10.28 3.71 15.44
C SER A 47 -11.07 2.73 14.57
N ARG A 48 -10.41 2.04 13.62
CA ARG A 48 -11.05 1.15 12.64
C ARG A 48 -10.17 -0.06 12.29
N VAL A 49 -9.47 -0.61 13.29
CA VAL A 49 -8.44 -1.67 13.10
C VAL A 49 -8.97 -2.86 12.32
N ALA A 50 -10.14 -3.41 12.69
CA ALA A 50 -10.71 -4.58 12.02
C ALA A 50 -10.99 -4.31 10.53
N ALA A 51 -11.60 -3.18 10.20
CA ALA A 51 -11.89 -2.79 8.82
C ALA A 51 -10.61 -2.54 8.03
N LYS A 52 -9.61 -1.87 8.63
CA LYS A 52 -8.32 -1.62 7.97
C LYS A 52 -7.53 -2.92 7.80
N HIS A 53 -7.57 -3.84 8.75
CA HIS A 53 -6.97 -5.17 8.63
C HIS A 53 -7.52 -5.92 7.42
N GLN A 54 -8.85 -5.98 7.27
CA GLN A 54 -9.49 -6.63 6.11
C GLN A 54 -9.14 -5.93 4.79
N SER A 55 -9.16 -4.60 4.77
CA SER A 55 -8.76 -3.82 3.59
C SER A 55 -7.32 -4.11 3.16
N LEU A 56 -6.36 -4.14 4.09
CA LEU A 56 -4.96 -4.41 3.80
C LEU A 56 -4.70 -5.88 3.46
N LEU A 57 -5.39 -6.82 4.13
CA LEU A 57 -5.27 -8.25 3.85
C LEU A 57 -5.75 -8.56 2.43
N HIS A 58 -6.91 -8.02 2.04
CA HIS A 58 -7.43 -8.17 0.69
C HIS A 58 -6.50 -7.50 -0.34
N PHE A 59 -6.06 -6.28 -0.06
CA PHE A 59 -5.16 -5.56 -0.96
C PHE A 59 -3.86 -6.33 -1.21
N VAL A 60 -3.14 -6.77 -0.17
CA VAL A 60 -1.85 -7.44 -0.33
C VAL A 60 -1.97 -8.88 -0.82
N GLY A 61 -2.99 -9.61 -0.37
CA GLY A 61 -3.07 -11.05 -0.60
C GLY A 61 -3.99 -11.51 -1.73
N GLN A 62 -4.91 -10.65 -2.20
CA GLN A 62 -6.03 -11.09 -3.06
C GLN A 62 -6.32 -10.13 -4.23
N ALA A 63 -6.04 -8.83 -4.09
CA ALA A 63 -6.39 -7.86 -5.12
C ALA A 63 -5.58 -8.11 -6.42
N PRO A 64 -6.19 -8.05 -7.61
CA PRO A 64 -5.51 -8.36 -8.87
C PRO A 64 -4.69 -7.16 -9.36
N TRP A 65 -3.52 -6.94 -8.75
CA TRP A 65 -2.45 -6.07 -9.23
C TRP A 65 -1.18 -6.87 -9.45
N SER A 66 -0.27 -6.37 -10.28
CA SER A 66 1.02 -7.03 -10.57
C SER A 66 2.14 -6.41 -9.75
N ASP A 67 2.83 -7.24 -8.97
CA ASP A 67 4.04 -6.89 -8.23
C ASP A 67 5.18 -6.47 -9.15
N ALA A 68 5.41 -7.22 -10.23
CA ALA A 68 6.42 -6.90 -11.23
C ALA A 68 6.17 -5.52 -11.87
N ALA A 69 4.92 -5.21 -12.24
CA ALA A 69 4.58 -3.92 -12.81
C ALA A 69 4.73 -2.79 -11.78
N LEU A 70 4.33 -3.02 -10.52
CA LEU A 70 4.49 -2.04 -9.44
C LEU A 70 5.97 -1.74 -9.19
N LEU A 71 6.81 -2.76 -9.08
CA LEU A 71 8.25 -2.63 -8.88
C LEU A 71 8.94 -1.93 -10.05
N ALA A 72 8.57 -2.24 -11.29
CA ALA A 72 9.07 -1.52 -12.46
C ALA A 72 8.73 -0.02 -12.38
N ARG A 73 7.48 0.30 -12.02
CA ARG A 73 7.04 1.70 -11.90
C ARG A 73 7.73 2.46 -10.77
N VAL A 74 8.01 1.77 -9.65
CA VAL A 74 8.79 2.33 -8.54
C VAL A 74 10.22 2.59 -8.99
N ARG A 75 10.85 1.63 -9.67
CA ARG A 75 12.22 1.78 -10.20
C ARG A 75 12.34 2.99 -11.11
N ASP A 76 11.43 3.15 -12.07
CA ASP A 76 11.41 4.29 -13.00
C ASP A 76 11.18 5.64 -12.29
N TRP A 77 10.65 5.62 -11.05
CA TRP A 77 10.44 6.83 -10.27
C TRP A 77 11.63 7.17 -9.35
N VAL A 78 12.31 6.16 -8.81
CA VAL A 78 13.41 6.34 -7.86
C VAL A 78 14.75 6.57 -8.56
N LEU A 79 14.99 5.90 -9.69
CA LEU A 79 16.25 6.02 -10.42
C LEU A 79 16.20 7.25 -11.34
N PRO A 80 17.21 8.15 -11.28
CA PRO A 80 17.37 9.19 -12.29
C PRO A 80 17.64 8.56 -13.67
N PRO A 81 17.30 9.27 -14.76
CA PRO A 81 17.65 8.84 -16.11
C PRO A 81 19.17 8.76 -16.34
#